data_AF-A0A5D2DKU6-F1
#
_entry.id   AF-A0A5D2DKU6-F1
#
_cell.length_a   1.000
_cell.length_b   1.000
_cell.length_c   1.000
_cell.angle_alpha   90.00
_cell.angle_beta   90.00
_cell.angle_gamma   90.00
#
_symmetry.space_group_name_H-M   'P 1'
#
loop_
_entity.id
_entity.type
_entity.pdbx_description
1 polymer ?
#
loop_
_entity_poly.entity_id
_entity_poly.type
_entity_poly.pdbx_seq_one_letter_code
_entity_poly.pdbx_strand_id
1 'polypeptide(L)'
;MIYTAKRDSKRFTDQTANRTAIKIQAICYRRLAKRGRRSPYHVLTPCSLSISVESSSGNKWILNIHSGKCFIYVLHQRLQTKNQWARDDPAFVVICSLLLALATVAYCAAYDHSAAHAVSVVISVLLFHFLLAGILLATCCWFLTNAYLREEAPNTCVVEQRVEWLYAFDVHCNSFFPMFVMLYVIHYFLSPLLVAHGFIPALLSNLLFMVAASYHHYLNFLGYDVLPFLERTTFFLYPIGIVIILSPILILSGFNPSRYFMNIYFSRTL
;
A
#
# COMPACT_ATOMS: atom_id res chain seq x y z
N MET A 1 35.28 16.90 -27.89
CA MET A 1 35.70 15.88 -26.91
C MET A 1 34.73 15.67 -25.74
N ILE A 2 33.84 16.62 -25.41
CA ILE A 2 32.87 16.49 -24.28
C ILE A 2 31.62 15.66 -24.66
N TYR A 3 31.19 15.69 -25.92
CA TYR A 3 30.01 14.95 -26.39
C TYR A 3 30.20 13.42 -26.44
N THR A 4 31.42 12.95 -26.64
CA THR A 4 31.75 11.51 -26.65
C THR A 4 31.74 10.93 -25.24
N ALA A 5 32.33 11.63 -24.25
CA ALA A 5 32.33 11.21 -22.85
C ALA A 5 30.91 11.09 -22.24
N LYS A 6 29.99 12.00 -22.60
CA LYS A 6 28.58 11.93 -22.14
C LYS A 6 27.80 10.78 -22.79
N ARG A 7 28.16 10.41 -24.02
CA ARG A 7 27.57 9.28 -24.76
C ARG A 7 28.07 7.94 -24.21
N ASP A 8 29.35 7.86 -23.89
CA ASP A 8 29.98 6.65 -23.33
C ASP A 8 29.58 6.43 -21.87
N SER A 9 29.43 7.50 -21.08
CA SER A 9 28.84 7.43 -19.73
C SER A 9 27.41 6.91 -19.76
N LYS A 10 26.55 7.42 -20.67
CA LYS A 10 25.19 6.89 -20.87
C LYS A 10 25.17 5.43 -21.30
N ARG A 11 26.04 5.06 -22.24
CA ARG A 11 26.14 3.69 -22.77
C ARG A 11 26.64 2.71 -21.70
N PHE A 12 27.54 3.14 -20.81
CA PHE A 12 28.02 2.35 -19.67
C PHE A 12 26.96 2.21 -18.57
N THR A 13 26.21 3.28 -18.25
CA THR A 13 25.05 3.18 -17.33
C THR A 13 23.97 2.27 -17.88
N ASP A 14 23.66 2.33 -19.18
CA ASP A 14 22.71 1.42 -19.84
C ASP A 14 23.19 -0.02 -19.77
N GLN A 15 24.47 -0.30 -20.03
CA GLN A 15 25.01 -1.66 -20.00
C GLN A 15 25.04 -2.26 -18.57
N THR A 16 25.27 -1.42 -17.57
CA THR A 16 25.28 -1.81 -16.15
C THR A 16 23.87 -1.99 -15.62
N ALA A 17 22.92 -1.12 -16.00
CA ALA A 17 21.49 -1.27 -15.74
C ALA A 17 20.96 -2.56 -16.38
N ASN A 18 21.33 -2.85 -17.63
CA ASN A 18 20.93 -4.04 -18.35
C ASN A 18 21.51 -5.34 -17.73
N ARG A 19 22.75 -5.31 -17.21
CA ARG A 19 23.32 -6.44 -16.44
C ARG A 19 22.61 -6.65 -15.10
N THR A 20 22.23 -5.58 -14.41
CA THR A 20 21.51 -5.65 -13.13
C THR A 20 20.10 -6.17 -13.35
N ALA A 21 19.44 -5.70 -14.41
CA ALA A 21 18.14 -6.17 -14.89
C ALA A 21 18.12 -7.67 -15.19
N ILE A 22 19.09 -8.16 -15.97
CA ILE A 22 19.19 -9.58 -16.32
C ILE A 22 19.41 -10.45 -15.07
N LYS A 23 20.21 -9.98 -14.11
CA LYS A 23 20.43 -10.70 -12.83
C LYS A 23 19.17 -10.72 -11.95
N ILE A 24 18.48 -9.59 -11.82
CA ILE A 24 17.21 -9.49 -11.08
C ILE A 24 16.14 -10.38 -11.74
N GLN A 25 16.07 -10.39 -13.07
CA GLN A 25 15.17 -11.24 -13.84
C GLN A 25 15.49 -12.74 -13.65
N ALA A 26 16.77 -13.11 -13.55
CA ALA A 26 17.19 -14.48 -13.23
C ALA A 26 16.87 -14.87 -11.77
N ILE A 27 16.97 -13.95 -10.81
CA ILE A 27 16.61 -14.17 -9.40
C ILE A 27 15.08 -14.29 -9.24
N CYS A 28 14.31 -13.39 -9.87
CA CYS A 28 12.85 -13.48 -9.98
C CYS A 28 12.43 -14.82 -10.60
N TYR A 29 13.08 -15.25 -11.68
CA TYR A 29 12.80 -16.53 -12.34
C TYR A 29 13.06 -17.72 -11.41
N ARG A 30 14.21 -17.75 -10.71
CA ARG A 30 14.53 -18.81 -9.75
C ARG A 30 13.57 -18.84 -8.56
N ARG A 31 13.09 -17.70 -8.09
CA ARG A 31 12.12 -17.62 -6.98
C ARG A 31 10.69 -17.98 -7.42
N LEU A 32 10.28 -17.58 -8.62
CA LEU A 32 9.00 -18.01 -9.22
C LEU A 32 8.98 -19.53 -9.45
N ALA A 33 10.10 -20.10 -9.90
CA ALA A 33 10.28 -21.55 -10.05
C ALA A 33 10.23 -22.29 -8.69
N LYS A 34 10.86 -21.74 -7.63
CA LYS A 34 10.80 -22.31 -6.26
C LYS A 34 9.41 -22.22 -5.62
N ARG A 35 8.59 -21.22 -5.97
CA ARG A 35 7.22 -21.04 -5.44
C ARG A 35 6.14 -21.81 -6.21
N GLY A 36 6.51 -22.69 -7.15
CA GLY A 36 5.56 -23.53 -7.91
C GLY A 36 4.63 -22.75 -8.86
N ARG A 37 4.87 -21.46 -9.10
CA ARG A 37 4.09 -20.67 -10.07
C ARG A 37 4.64 -20.90 -11.47
N ARG A 38 3.84 -21.50 -12.36
CA ARG A 38 4.22 -21.75 -13.76
C ARG A 38 4.62 -20.46 -14.49
N SER A 39 5.66 -20.61 -15.30
CA SER A 39 6.24 -19.67 -16.27
C SER A 39 5.23 -18.78 -17.02
N PRO A 40 5.45 -17.46 -17.13
CA PRO A 40 4.67 -16.57 -17.99
C PRO A 40 5.18 -16.50 -19.45
N TYR A 41 6.13 -17.35 -19.88
CA TYR A 41 6.72 -17.24 -21.23
C TYR A 41 5.81 -17.65 -22.39
N HIS A 42 4.57 -18.10 -22.15
CA HIS A 42 3.68 -18.51 -23.25
C HIS A 42 2.87 -17.38 -23.91
N VAL A 43 3.14 -16.10 -23.62
CA VAL A 43 2.59 -14.98 -24.42
C VAL A 43 3.65 -13.88 -24.59
N LEU A 44 4.71 -14.19 -25.35
CA LEU A 44 5.63 -13.20 -25.90
C LEU A 44 5.85 -13.52 -27.38
N THR A 45 4.79 -13.40 -28.18
CA THR A 45 4.93 -13.14 -29.61
C THR A 45 5.20 -11.64 -29.80
N PRO A 46 6.16 -11.26 -30.67
CA PRO A 46 6.50 -9.86 -30.89
C PRO A 46 5.43 -9.23 -31.79
N CYS A 47 4.47 -8.53 -31.20
CA CYS A 47 3.62 -7.61 -31.95
C CYS A 47 4.20 -6.19 -31.84
N SER A 48 4.90 -5.86 -32.91
CA SER A 48 5.26 -4.54 -33.39
C SER A 48 4.19 -3.48 -33.14
N LEU A 49 4.65 -2.26 -32.86
CA LEU A 49 3.96 -1.00 -33.13
C LEU A 49 2.46 -0.92 -32.75
N SER A 50 2.21 -0.53 -31.51
CA SER A 50 1.17 0.45 -31.18
C SER A 50 1.53 1.13 -29.87
N ILE A 51 2.68 1.80 -29.85
CA ILE A 51 2.90 2.94 -28.95
C ILE A 51 2.06 4.07 -29.55
N SER A 52 0.78 4.10 -29.20
CA SER A 52 0.03 5.34 -29.24
C SER A 52 -0.09 5.81 -27.80
N VAL A 53 0.59 6.92 -27.56
CA VAL A 53 0.44 7.88 -26.48
C VAL A 53 -0.89 7.74 -25.74
N GLU A 54 -0.86 7.10 -24.57
CA GLU A 54 -1.72 7.51 -23.46
C GLU A 54 -0.93 7.40 -22.16
N SER A 55 0.14 8.21 -22.14
CA SER A 55 0.78 8.71 -20.94
C SER A 55 -0.15 9.75 -20.32
N SER A 56 -1.25 9.31 -19.73
CA SER A 56 -2.06 10.15 -18.86
C SER A 56 -2.97 9.26 -18.03
N SER A 57 -3.10 9.63 -16.76
CA SER A 57 -4.02 9.04 -15.79
C SER A 57 -3.54 7.78 -15.07
N GLY A 58 -3.22 7.97 -13.78
CA GLY A 58 -2.92 6.93 -12.79
C GLY A 58 -4.08 5.97 -12.48
N ASN A 59 -5.03 5.81 -13.40
CA ASN A 59 -6.29 5.09 -13.17
C ASN A 59 -6.25 3.60 -13.56
N LYS A 60 -5.18 3.12 -14.21
CA LYS A 60 -5.07 1.69 -14.60
C LYS A 60 -4.51 0.77 -13.52
N TRP A 61 -4.03 1.32 -12.39
CA TRP A 61 -3.46 0.55 -11.29
C TRP A 61 -4.50 -0.01 -10.32
N ILE A 62 -5.53 0.79 -10.02
CA ILE A 62 -6.60 0.42 -9.08
C ILE A 62 -7.44 -0.76 -9.61
N LEU A 63 -7.61 -0.88 -10.93
CA LEU A 63 -8.41 -1.95 -11.54
C LEU A 63 -7.67 -3.29 -11.70
N ASN A 64 -6.37 -3.38 -11.38
CA ASN A 64 -5.59 -4.60 -11.61
C ASN A 64 -4.81 -5.09 -10.38
N ILE A 65 -5.25 -4.70 -9.17
CA ILE A 65 -4.78 -5.27 -7.89
C ILE A 65 -5.02 -6.79 -7.82
N HIS A 66 -5.96 -7.31 -8.62
CA HIS A 66 -6.27 -8.74 -8.69
C HIS A 66 -5.27 -9.57 -9.52
N SER A 67 -4.37 -8.92 -10.26
CA SER A 67 -3.36 -9.62 -11.07
C SER A 67 -2.00 -9.00 -10.83
N GLY A 68 -1.32 -9.43 -9.75
CA GLY A 68 0.05 -9.02 -9.39
C GLY A 68 1.08 -9.16 -10.52
N LYS A 69 0.72 -9.79 -11.65
CA LYS A 69 1.46 -9.79 -12.91
C LYS A 69 1.61 -8.38 -13.49
N CYS A 70 0.53 -7.59 -13.62
CA CYS A 70 0.57 -6.27 -14.25
C CYS A 70 1.41 -5.27 -13.44
N PHE A 71 1.31 -5.34 -12.11
CA PHE A 71 2.11 -4.51 -11.20
C PHE A 71 3.61 -4.78 -11.33
N ILE A 72 4.01 -6.05 -11.40
CA ILE A 72 5.41 -6.44 -11.63
C ILE A 72 5.92 -5.93 -12.99
N TYR A 73 5.12 -6.03 -14.06
CA TYR A 73 5.55 -5.56 -15.38
C TYR A 73 5.86 -4.07 -15.40
N VAL A 74 5.03 -3.23 -14.79
CA VAL A 74 5.25 -1.78 -14.86
C VAL A 74 6.33 -1.30 -13.88
N LEU A 75 6.45 -1.92 -12.70
CA LEU A 75 7.61 -1.70 -11.82
C LEU A 75 8.92 -2.07 -12.51
N HIS A 76 8.93 -3.18 -13.26
CA HIS A 76 10.09 -3.60 -14.04
C HIS A 76 10.48 -2.54 -15.08
N GLN A 77 9.53 -1.98 -15.82
CA GLN A 77 9.80 -0.92 -16.80
C GLN A 77 10.36 0.37 -16.16
N ARG A 78 9.90 0.73 -14.95
CA ARG A 78 10.43 1.89 -14.21
C ARG A 78 11.85 1.65 -13.69
N LEU A 79 12.13 0.43 -13.23
CA LEU A 79 13.48 0.04 -12.84
C LEU A 79 14.46 0.14 -14.03
N GLN A 80 14.05 -0.31 -15.22
CA GLN A 80 14.88 -0.22 -16.43
C GLN A 80 15.19 1.23 -16.84
N THR A 81 14.26 2.17 -16.62
CA THR A 81 14.37 3.53 -17.15
C THR A 81 14.88 4.56 -16.15
N LYS A 82 14.61 4.36 -14.85
CA LYS A 82 14.95 5.32 -13.78
C LYS A 82 15.73 4.71 -12.60
N ASN A 83 15.90 3.39 -12.53
CA ASN A 83 16.55 2.69 -11.43
C ASN A 83 16.00 3.03 -10.02
N GLN A 84 14.69 3.30 -9.93
CA GLN A 84 14.00 3.64 -8.68
C GLN A 84 12.71 2.83 -8.57
N TRP A 85 12.28 2.54 -7.34
CA TRP A 85 11.06 1.77 -7.06
C TRP A 85 9.86 2.67 -6.73
N ALA A 86 10.11 3.84 -6.14
CA ALA A 86 9.06 4.76 -5.75
C ALA A 86 8.35 5.41 -6.95
N ARG A 87 7.09 5.75 -6.72
CA ARG A 87 6.31 6.60 -7.60
C ARG A 87 6.62 8.08 -7.28
N ASP A 88 6.91 8.87 -8.31
CA ASP A 88 7.30 10.29 -8.16
C ASP A 88 6.11 11.28 -8.23
N ASP A 89 4.86 10.80 -8.36
CA ASP A 89 3.70 11.69 -8.49
C ASP A 89 2.88 11.80 -7.19
N PRO A 90 2.67 13.04 -6.67
CA PRO A 90 1.91 13.26 -5.44
C PRO A 90 0.39 13.07 -5.63
N ALA A 91 -0.07 12.82 -6.86
CA ALA A 91 -1.48 12.77 -7.22
C ALA A 91 -2.27 11.76 -6.38
N PHE A 92 -1.70 10.58 -6.11
CA PHE A 92 -2.39 9.56 -5.33
C PHE A 92 -2.62 9.96 -3.87
N VAL A 93 -1.65 10.62 -3.25
CA VAL A 93 -1.76 11.16 -1.88
C VAL A 93 -2.84 12.23 -1.81
N VAL A 94 -2.89 13.11 -2.82
CA VAL A 94 -3.90 14.17 -2.94
C VAL A 94 -5.30 13.57 -3.12
N ILE A 95 -5.45 12.52 -3.93
CA ILE A 95 -6.74 11.85 -4.12
C ILE A 95 -7.21 11.20 -2.81
N CYS A 96 -6.32 10.48 -2.12
CA CYS A 96 -6.65 9.86 -0.82
C CYS A 96 -7.03 10.91 0.23
N SER A 97 -6.33 12.04 0.31
CA SER A 97 -6.66 13.10 1.27
C SER A 97 -7.98 13.79 0.92
N LEU A 98 -8.27 14.06 -0.35
CA LEU A 98 -9.56 14.62 -0.78
C LEU A 98 -10.72 13.68 -0.48
N LEU A 99 -10.60 12.39 -0.79
CA LEU A 99 -11.63 11.41 -0.50
C LEU A 99 -11.87 11.24 1.01
N LEU A 100 -10.79 11.24 1.79
CA LEU A 100 -10.89 11.19 3.25
C LEU A 100 -11.57 12.44 3.80
N ALA A 101 -11.18 13.63 3.32
CA ALA A 101 -11.82 14.89 3.71
C ALA A 101 -13.32 14.89 3.38
N LEU A 102 -13.70 14.47 2.17
CA LEU A 102 -15.10 14.37 1.76
C LEU A 102 -15.90 13.40 2.63
N ALA A 103 -15.34 12.22 2.93
CA ALA A 103 -15.99 11.27 3.82
C ALA A 103 -16.15 11.83 5.24
N THR A 104 -15.12 12.48 5.78
CA THR A 104 -15.19 13.10 7.11
C THR A 104 -16.19 14.25 7.16
N VAL A 105 -16.25 15.09 6.13
CA VAL A 105 -17.29 16.14 6.00
C VAL A 105 -18.68 15.52 5.99
N ALA A 106 -18.88 14.39 5.29
CA ALA A 106 -20.17 13.68 5.31
C ALA A 106 -20.53 13.13 6.70
N TYR A 107 -19.56 12.64 7.47
CA TYR A 107 -19.76 12.27 8.88
C TYR A 107 -20.13 13.48 9.73
N CYS A 108 -19.41 14.60 9.59
CA CYS A 108 -19.72 15.82 10.33
C CYS A 108 -21.12 16.33 9.98
N ALA A 109 -21.52 16.30 8.71
CA ALA A 109 -22.87 16.70 8.30
C ALA A 109 -23.98 15.82 8.90
N ALA A 110 -23.68 14.54 9.17
CA ALA A 110 -24.65 13.60 9.75
C ALA A 110 -24.69 13.61 11.29
N TYR A 111 -23.55 13.83 11.95
CA TYR A 111 -23.39 13.59 13.39
C TYR A 111 -22.96 14.80 14.22
N ASP A 112 -22.35 15.81 13.59
CA ASP A 112 -21.87 17.02 14.27
C ASP A 112 -22.95 18.09 14.35
N HIS A 113 -22.80 19.00 15.31
CA HIS A 113 -23.72 20.11 15.56
C HIS A 113 -23.06 21.48 15.33
N SER A 114 -21.73 21.54 15.25
CA SER A 114 -20.97 22.79 15.09
C SER A 114 -20.05 22.75 13.88
N ALA A 115 -20.16 23.75 13.00
CA ALA A 115 -19.28 23.87 11.83
C ALA A 115 -17.80 24.07 12.21
N ALA A 116 -17.52 24.75 13.33
CA ALA A 116 -16.14 24.94 13.81
C ALA A 116 -15.51 23.62 14.28
N HIS A 117 -16.33 22.76 14.91
CA HIS A 117 -15.90 21.42 15.32
C HIS A 117 -15.75 20.49 14.12
N ALA A 118 -16.62 20.60 13.11
CA ALA A 118 -16.47 19.83 11.87
C ALA A 118 -15.13 20.08 11.18
N VAL A 119 -14.67 21.35 11.13
CA VAL A 119 -13.37 21.70 10.55
C VAL A 119 -12.22 21.08 11.35
N SER A 120 -12.28 21.09 12.69
CA SER A 120 -11.23 20.48 13.52
C SER A 120 -11.20 18.95 13.38
N VAL A 121 -12.36 18.30 13.22
CA VAL A 121 -12.46 16.85 12.95
C VAL A 121 -11.85 16.51 11.58
N VAL A 122 -12.17 17.25 10.52
CA VAL A 122 -11.58 17.01 9.19
C VAL A 122 -10.06 17.16 9.22
N ILE A 123 -9.55 18.24 9.83
CA ILE A 123 -8.10 18.47 9.94
C ILE A 123 -7.45 17.37 10.78
N SER A 124 -8.01 17.01 11.93
CA SER A 124 -7.44 15.96 12.79
C SER A 124 -7.42 14.60 12.11
N VAL A 125 -8.48 14.19 11.41
CA VAL A 125 -8.52 12.92 10.67
C VAL A 125 -7.46 12.91 9.57
N LEU A 126 -7.33 13.97 8.77
CA LEU A 126 -6.30 14.04 7.72
C LEU A 126 -4.87 13.95 8.29
N LEU A 127 -4.60 14.72 9.36
CA LEU A 127 -3.27 14.79 9.96
C LEU A 127 -2.91 13.50 10.69
N PHE A 128 -3.80 12.96 11.54
CA PHE A 128 -3.47 11.83 12.40
C PHE A 128 -3.71 10.48 11.73
N HIS A 129 -4.85 10.29 11.06
CA HIS A 129 -5.24 8.98 10.52
C HIS A 129 -4.54 8.64 9.20
N PHE A 130 -4.24 9.66 8.39
CA PHE A 130 -3.58 9.44 7.09
C PHE A 130 -2.11 9.85 7.12
N LEU A 131 -1.79 11.11 7.42
CA LEU A 131 -0.42 11.60 7.29
C LEU A 131 0.52 11.06 8.37
N LEU A 132 0.20 11.25 9.65
CA LEU A 132 1.06 10.82 10.75
C LEU A 132 1.16 9.29 10.79
N ALA A 133 0.02 8.59 10.75
CA ALA A 133 0.00 7.14 10.69
C ALA A 133 0.80 6.60 9.49
N GLY A 134 0.67 7.24 8.32
CA GLY A 134 1.40 6.88 7.11
C GLY A 134 2.91 7.12 7.23
N ILE A 135 3.34 8.26 7.76
CA ILE A 135 4.76 8.56 8.01
C ILE A 135 5.36 7.57 8.99
N LEU A 136 4.67 7.27 10.09
CA LEU A 136 5.12 6.31 11.10
C LEU A 136 5.21 4.90 10.51
N LEU A 137 4.16 4.42 9.83
CA LEU A 137 4.15 3.10 9.20
C LEU A 137 5.23 2.98 8.12
N ALA A 138 5.37 3.98 7.25
CA ALA A 138 6.40 4.00 6.22
C ALA A 138 7.80 3.96 6.82
N THR A 139 8.05 4.75 7.87
CA THR A 139 9.35 4.80 8.55
C THR A 139 9.67 3.48 9.25
N CYS A 140 8.71 2.89 9.97
CA CYS A 140 8.86 1.58 10.58
C CYS A 140 9.13 0.49 9.54
N CYS A 141 8.33 0.41 8.47
CA CYS A 141 8.48 -0.61 7.43
C CYS A 141 9.78 -0.43 6.64
N TRP A 142 10.16 0.81 6.33
CA TRP A 142 11.42 1.15 5.68
C TRP A 142 12.62 0.74 6.54
N PHE A 143 12.57 1.02 7.84
CA PHE A 143 13.62 0.62 8.78
C PHE A 143 13.72 -0.90 8.87
N LEU A 144 12.59 -1.58 9.13
CA LEU A 144 12.55 -3.04 9.29
C LEU A 144 13.00 -3.77 8.02
N THR A 145 12.59 -3.30 6.84
CA THR A 145 12.99 -3.92 5.57
C THR A 145 14.47 -3.80 5.31
N ASN A 146 15.03 -2.60 5.49
CA ASN A 146 16.44 -2.38 5.24
C ASN A 146 17.36 -2.98 6.32
N ALA A 147 16.88 -3.16 7.54
CA ALA A 147 17.64 -3.75 8.65
C ALA A 147 17.60 -5.28 8.68
N TYR A 148 16.45 -5.91 8.39
CA TYR A 148 16.24 -7.34 8.67
C TYR A 148 15.81 -8.20 7.48
N LEU A 149 15.25 -7.60 6.43
CA LEU A 149 14.61 -8.35 5.33
C LEU A 149 15.43 -8.35 4.04
N ARG A 150 16.58 -7.66 3.98
CA ARG A 150 17.44 -7.68 2.79
C ARG A 150 18.23 -8.98 2.71
N GLU A 151 18.29 -9.54 1.51
CA GLU A 151 19.18 -10.66 1.23
C GLU A 151 20.64 -10.19 1.30
N GLU A 152 21.47 -10.88 2.08
CA GLU A 152 22.91 -10.65 2.07
C GLU A 152 23.48 -11.20 0.76
N ALA A 153 23.82 -10.32 -0.17
CA ALA A 153 24.41 -10.73 -1.44
C ALA A 153 25.86 -11.19 -1.22
N PRO A 154 26.22 -12.44 -1.54
CA PRO A 154 27.61 -12.90 -1.45
C PRO A 154 28.44 -12.22 -2.55
N ASN A 155 29.31 -11.30 -2.15
CA ASN A 155 30.58 -10.92 -2.80
C ASN A 155 30.64 -10.92 -4.34
N THR A 156 29.68 -10.31 -5.04
CA THR A 156 29.89 -9.95 -6.45
C THR A 156 29.19 -8.64 -6.76
N CYS A 157 29.97 -7.67 -7.24
CA CYS A 157 29.61 -6.42 -7.93
C CYS A 157 28.16 -6.36 -8.47
N VAL A 158 27.21 -6.17 -7.56
CA VAL A 158 25.78 -5.96 -7.78
C VAL A 158 25.45 -4.80 -6.86
N VAL A 159 24.89 -3.74 -7.43
CA VAL A 159 24.54 -2.52 -6.70
C VAL A 159 23.62 -2.90 -5.54
N GLU A 160 24.00 -2.53 -4.32
CA GLU A 160 23.16 -2.72 -3.13
C GLU A 160 21.84 -1.96 -3.32
N GLN A 161 20.76 -2.67 -3.64
CA GLN A 161 19.43 -2.09 -3.68
C GLN A 161 18.85 -2.04 -2.26
N ARG A 162 18.31 -0.86 -1.92
CA ARG A 162 17.65 -0.57 -0.64
C ARG A 162 16.21 -0.21 -0.92
N VAL A 163 15.34 -0.48 0.05
CA VAL A 163 13.96 0.01 -0.02
C VAL A 163 13.99 1.52 0.16
N GLU A 164 13.41 2.25 -0.78
CA GLU A 164 13.24 3.69 -0.71
C GLU A 164 12.13 4.03 0.29
N TRP A 165 12.31 5.08 1.09
CA TRP A 165 11.28 5.51 2.05
C TRP A 165 9.98 5.90 1.32
N LEU A 166 10.11 6.55 0.17
CA LEU A 166 8.98 6.98 -0.65
C LEU A 166 8.19 5.78 -1.23
N TYR A 167 8.85 4.65 -1.47
CA TYR A 167 8.19 3.40 -1.81
C TYR A 167 7.39 2.84 -0.63
N ALA A 168 7.96 2.85 0.58
CA ALA A 168 7.25 2.40 1.78
C ALA A 168 6.00 3.24 2.06
N PHE A 169 6.07 4.55 1.81
CA PHE A 169 4.91 5.44 1.91
C PHE A 169 3.86 5.18 0.81
N ASP A 170 4.28 4.92 -0.43
CA ASP A 170 3.36 4.55 -1.52
C ASP A 170 2.61 3.24 -1.22
N VAL A 171 3.30 2.24 -0.66
CA VAL A 171 2.69 0.99 -0.19
C VAL A 171 1.63 1.25 0.89
N HIS A 172 1.90 2.15 1.85
CA HIS A 172 0.91 2.58 2.84
C HIS A 172 -0.30 3.26 2.18
N CYS A 173 -0.09 4.20 1.26
CA CYS A 173 -1.21 4.84 0.57
C CYS A 173 -2.07 3.81 -0.21
N ASN A 174 -1.42 2.83 -0.84
CA ASN A 174 -2.10 1.80 -1.63
C ASN A 174 -2.93 0.86 -0.74
N SER A 175 -2.41 0.50 0.43
CA SER A 175 -3.12 -0.32 1.41
C SER A 175 -4.15 0.46 2.23
N PHE A 176 -3.99 1.78 2.37
CA PHE A 176 -4.94 2.66 3.05
C PHE A 176 -6.23 2.82 2.25
N PHE A 177 -6.17 2.94 0.92
CA PHE A 177 -7.36 3.20 0.10
C PHE A 177 -8.49 2.17 0.30
N PRO A 178 -8.26 0.84 0.25
CA PRO A 178 -9.33 -0.12 0.50
C PRO A 178 -9.79 -0.16 1.97
N MET A 179 -8.88 0.06 2.92
CA MET A 179 -9.23 0.22 4.33
C MET A 179 -10.15 1.44 4.54
N PHE A 180 -9.86 2.54 3.85
CA PHE A 180 -10.70 3.75 3.80
C PHE A 180 -12.11 3.43 3.28
N VAL A 181 -12.22 2.69 2.17
CA VAL A 181 -13.54 2.29 1.66
C VAL A 181 -14.33 1.48 2.71
N MET A 182 -13.68 0.56 3.40
CA MET A 182 -14.34 -0.26 4.44
C MET A 182 -14.73 0.56 5.69
N LEU A 183 -13.81 1.36 6.23
CA LEU A 183 -13.96 2.02 7.54
C LEU A 183 -14.54 3.43 7.48
N TYR A 184 -14.56 4.09 6.32
CA TYR A 184 -15.14 5.41 6.16
C TYR A 184 -16.36 5.40 5.23
N VAL A 185 -16.34 4.64 4.13
CA VAL A 185 -17.48 4.64 3.20
C VAL A 185 -18.54 3.63 3.63
N ILE A 186 -18.18 2.34 3.73
CA ILE A 186 -19.13 1.29 4.12
C ILE A 186 -19.59 1.50 5.55
N HIS A 187 -18.66 1.77 6.47
CA HIS A 187 -19.00 2.10 7.86
C HIS A 187 -19.97 3.29 7.97
N TYR A 188 -19.93 4.30 7.08
CA TYR A 188 -20.85 5.44 7.11
C TYR A 188 -22.29 5.02 6.82
N PHE A 189 -22.50 4.15 5.83
CA PHE A 189 -23.84 3.64 5.55
C PHE A 189 -24.34 2.69 6.64
N LEU A 190 -23.43 1.91 7.24
CA LEU A 190 -23.76 0.96 8.29
C LEU A 190 -23.78 1.57 9.70
N SER A 191 -23.33 2.82 9.89
CA SER A 191 -23.12 3.37 11.23
C SER A 191 -24.37 3.42 12.12
N PRO A 192 -25.59 3.71 11.62
CA PRO A 192 -26.79 3.64 12.47
C PRO A 192 -27.02 2.24 13.07
N LEU A 193 -26.67 1.19 12.32
CA LEU A 193 -26.76 -0.20 12.76
C LEU A 193 -25.60 -0.59 13.67
N LEU A 194 -24.37 -0.19 13.34
CA LEU A 194 -23.15 -0.59 14.05
C LEU A 194 -22.99 0.08 15.42
N VAL A 195 -23.55 1.28 15.57
CA VAL A 195 -23.50 2.06 16.81
C VAL A 195 -24.57 1.61 17.81
N ALA A 196 -25.65 0.96 17.37
CA ALA A 196 -26.73 0.50 18.24
C ALA A 196 -26.25 -0.43 19.37
N HIS A 197 -26.99 -0.48 20.48
CA HIS A 197 -26.70 -1.39 21.60
C HIS A 197 -27.02 -2.85 21.27
N GLY A 198 -26.30 -3.76 21.93
CA GLY A 198 -26.48 -5.20 21.78
C GLY A 198 -25.26 -5.90 21.19
N PHE A 199 -25.36 -7.23 21.17
CA PHE A 199 -24.29 -8.12 20.72
C PHE A 199 -24.10 -8.07 19.19
N ILE A 200 -25.19 -8.06 18.41
CA ILE A 200 -25.11 -8.09 16.94
C ILE A 200 -24.37 -6.88 16.35
N PRO A 201 -24.66 -5.62 16.76
CA PRO A 201 -23.87 -4.46 16.33
C PRO A 201 -22.40 -4.55 16.72
N ALA A 202 -22.09 -5.01 17.94
CA ALA A 202 -20.72 -5.18 18.41
C ALA A 202 -19.97 -6.25 17.59
N LEU A 203 -20.61 -7.38 17.30
CA LEU A 203 -20.08 -8.43 16.45
C LEU A 203 -19.77 -7.90 15.05
N LEU A 204 -20.75 -7.27 14.39
CA LEU A 204 -20.58 -6.76 13.03
C LEU A 204 -19.51 -5.67 12.95
N SER A 205 -19.46 -4.80 13.96
CA SER A 205 -18.46 -3.75 14.12
C SER A 205 -17.05 -4.35 14.24
N ASN A 206 -16.84 -5.32 15.13
CA ASN A 206 -15.54 -5.99 15.25
C ASN A 206 -15.15 -6.74 13.98
N LEU A 207 -16.09 -7.42 13.30
CA LEU A 207 -15.82 -8.10 12.04
C LEU A 207 -15.40 -7.12 10.94
N LEU A 208 -16.08 -5.98 10.81
CA LEU A 208 -15.73 -4.95 9.83
C LEU A 208 -14.31 -4.42 10.06
N PHE A 209 -13.96 -4.09 11.31
CA PHE A 209 -12.62 -3.62 11.68
C PHE A 209 -11.55 -4.70 11.50
N MET A 210 -11.85 -5.95 11.86
CA MET A 210 -10.96 -7.09 11.66
C MET A 210 -10.64 -7.29 10.18
N VAL A 211 -11.67 -7.30 9.31
CA VAL A 211 -11.48 -7.47 7.86
C VAL A 211 -10.70 -6.29 7.27
N ALA A 212 -11.05 -5.05 7.64
CA ALA A 212 -10.36 -3.86 7.13
C ALA A 212 -8.87 -3.83 7.53
N ALA A 213 -8.56 -4.11 8.79
CA ALA A 213 -7.18 -4.18 9.28
C ALA A 213 -6.40 -5.33 8.61
N SER A 214 -7.02 -6.51 8.49
CA SER A 214 -6.40 -7.65 7.80
C SER A 214 -6.08 -7.33 6.34
N TYR A 215 -7.00 -6.67 5.64
CA TYR A 215 -6.82 -6.29 4.25
C TYR A 215 -5.71 -5.26 4.08
N HIS A 216 -5.61 -4.28 4.99
CA HIS A 216 -4.52 -3.31 5.01
C HIS A 216 -3.14 -4.00 5.12
N HIS A 217 -2.98 -4.90 6.09
CA HIS A 217 -1.72 -5.64 6.26
C HIS A 217 -1.42 -6.60 5.12
N TYR A 218 -2.44 -7.23 4.52
CA TYR A 218 -2.27 -8.09 3.35
C TYR A 218 -1.76 -7.31 2.13
N LEU A 219 -2.29 -6.11 1.88
CA LEU A 219 -1.81 -5.26 0.79
C LEU A 219 -0.39 -4.73 1.04
N ASN A 220 -0.04 -4.41 2.29
CA ASN A 220 1.35 -4.08 2.64
C ASN A 220 2.28 -5.26 2.30
N PHE A 221 1.91 -6.49 2.70
CA PHE A 221 2.67 -7.69 2.34
C PHE A 221 2.85 -7.83 0.82
N LEU A 222 1.78 -7.70 0.03
CA LEU A 222 1.87 -7.77 -1.43
C LEU A 222 2.77 -6.69 -2.01
N GLY A 223 2.72 -5.47 -1.44
CA GLY A 223 3.59 -4.36 -1.82
C GLY A 223 5.07 -4.65 -1.57
N TYR A 224 5.44 -5.37 -0.51
CA TYR A 224 6.85 -5.72 -0.29
C TYR A 224 7.28 -7.03 -0.99
N ASP A 225 6.37 -7.98 -1.23
CA ASP A 225 6.68 -9.26 -1.87
C ASP A 225 7.09 -9.14 -3.35
N VAL A 226 6.77 -8.02 -4.01
CA VAL A 226 7.23 -7.78 -5.39
C VAL A 226 8.70 -7.41 -5.48
N LEU A 227 9.33 -6.99 -4.37
CA LEU A 227 10.73 -6.59 -4.36
C LEU A 227 11.62 -7.84 -4.34
N PRO A 228 12.40 -8.10 -5.39
CA PRO A 228 13.10 -9.37 -5.56
C PRO A 228 14.30 -9.54 -4.62
N PHE A 229 14.79 -8.45 -4.01
CA PHE A 229 15.93 -8.44 -3.09
C PHE A 229 15.53 -8.54 -1.60
N LEU A 230 14.22 -8.54 -1.30
CA LEU A 230 13.72 -8.82 0.04
C LEU A 230 13.50 -10.32 0.21
N GLU A 231 13.94 -10.86 1.34
CA GLU A 231 13.59 -12.19 1.83
C GLU A 231 12.62 -12.10 3.01
N ARG A 232 11.90 -13.20 3.28
CA ARG A 232 11.02 -13.35 4.45
C ARG A 232 9.98 -12.21 4.62
N THR A 233 9.47 -11.68 3.51
CA THR A 233 8.38 -10.68 3.49
C THR A 233 7.12 -11.14 4.21
N THR A 234 6.97 -12.45 4.47
CA THR A 234 5.91 -13.04 5.32
C THR A 234 5.81 -12.41 6.71
N PHE A 235 6.87 -11.75 7.19
CA PHE A 235 6.83 -10.95 8.43
C PHE A 235 5.67 -9.92 8.44
N PHE A 236 5.35 -9.31 7.29
CA PHE A 236 4.25 -8.34 7.19
C PHE A 236 2.85 -8.95 7.39
N LEU A 237 2.71 -10.28 7.39
CA LEU A 237 1.46 -10.98 7.68
C LEU A 237 1.23 -11.20 9.18
N TYR A 238 2.25 -11.07 10.03
CA TYR A 238 2.12 -11.33 11.48
C TYR A 238 1.06 -10.45 12.17
N PRO A 239 0.92 -9.15 11.86
CA PRO A 239 -0.16 -8.32 12.39
C PRO A 239 -1.56 -8.88 12.10
N ILE A 240 -1.76 -9.60 10.98
CA ILE A 240 -3.04 -10.25 10.67
C ILE A 240 -3.34 -11.34 11.72
N GLY A 241 -2.34 -12.13 12.09
CA GLY A 241 -2.48 -13.13 13.16
C GLY A 241 -2.89 -12.50 14.48
N ILE A 242 -2.29 -11.36 14.84
CA ILE A 242 -2.65 -10.59 16.04
C ILE A 242 -4.11 -10.12 15.96
N VAL A 243 -4.53 -9.55 14.82
CA VAL A 243 -5.90 -9.08 14.60
C VAL A 243 -6.93 -10.22 14.72
N ILE A 244 -6.62 -11.40 14.18
CA ILE A 244 -7.49 -12.59 14.25
C ILE A 244 -7.61 -13.13 15.69
N ILE A 245 -6.55 -13.04 16.49
CA ILE A 245 -6.59 -13.48 17.89
C ILE A 245 -7.28 -12.44 18.79
N LEU A 246 -7.04 -11.14 18.52
CA LEU A 246 -7.61 -10.05 19.30
C LEU A 246 -9.12 -9.89 19.06
N SER A 247 -9.60 -10.12 17.83
CA SER A 247 -11.00 -9.92 17.48
C SER A 247 -12.01 -10.74 18.31
N PRO A 248 -11.84 -12.06 18.56
CA PRO A 248 -12.75 -12.79 19.45
C PRO A 248 -12.69 -12.27 20.88
N ILE A 249 -11.52 -11.82 21.36
CA ILE A 249 -11.39 -11.24 22.70
C ILE A 249 -12.21 -9.95 22.81
N LEU A 250 -12.14 -9.07 21.81
CA LEU A 250 -12.94 -7.83 21.75
C LEU A 250 -14.44 -8.09 21.62
N ILE A 251 -14.83 -9.13 20.87
CA ILE A 251 -16.23 -9.54 20.75
C ILE A 251 -16.76 -10.06 22.09
N LEU A 252 -16.00 -10.92 22.78
CA LEU A 252 -16.39 -11.51 24.06
C LEU A 252 -16.40 -10.48 25.20
N SER A 253 -15.54 -9.46 25.15
CA SER A 253 -15.58 -8.33 26.11
C SER A 253 -16.73 -7.36 25.86
N GLY A 254 -17.45 -7.50 24.75
CA GLY A 254 -18.53 -6.60 24.35
C GLY A 254 -18.04 -5.24 23.84
N PHE A 255 -16.74 -5.09 23.55
CA PHE A 255 -16.17 -3.85 23.02
C PHE A 255 -16.68 -3.58 21.60
N ASN A 256 -17.14 -2.36 21.32
CA ASN A 256 -17.60 -1.96 20.00
C ASN A 256 -16.69 -0.85 19.42
N PRO A 257 -15.82 -1.16 18.43
CA PRO A 257 -14.88 -0.20 17.88
C PRO A 257 -15.57 0.97 17.15
N SER A 258 -16.68 0.72 16.46
CA SER A 258 -17.50 1.77 15.82
C SER A 258 -18.01 2.80 16.83
N ARG A 259 -18.50 2.36 18.00
CA ARG A 259 -18.92 3.28 19.07
C ARG A 259 -17.74 4.05 19.65
N TYR A 260 -16.61 3.37 19.88
CA TYR A 260 -15.40 4.01 20.38
C TYR A 260 -14.91 5.12 19.43
N PHE A 261 -14.84 4.84 18.13
CA PHE A 261 -14.47 5.81 17.11
C PHE A 261 -15.44 7.00 17.07
N MET A 262 -16.75 6.73 17.06
CA MET A 262 -17.77 7.79 17.06
C MET A 262 -17.73 8.65 18.32
N ASN A 263 -17.45 8.07 19.48
CA ASN A 263 -17.38 8.79 20.74
C ASN A 263 -16.18 9.74 20.80
N ILE A 264 -15.01 9.32 20.28
CA ILE A 264 -13.81 10.19 20.20
C ILE A 264 -14.09 11.45 19.39
N TYR A 265 -14.77 11.31 18.25
CA TYR A 265 -14.90 12.40 17.29
C TYR A 265 -16.18 13.20 17.40
N PHE A 266 -17.30 12.62 17.84
CA PHE A 266 -18.60 13.29 17.84
C PHE A 266 -19.23 13.38 19.24
N SER A 267 -18.57 12.84 20.27
CA SER A 267 -18.89 12.98 21.71
C SER A 267 -20.39 12.93 22.04
N ARG A 268 -21.18 12.18 21.26
CA ARG A 268 -22.56 11.86 21.63
C ARG A 268 -22.49 10.77 22.66
N THR A 269 -23.11 11.02 23.81
CA THR A 269 -23.54 9.99 24.75
C THR A 269 -24.57 9.12 24.02
N LEU A 270 -24.08 8.15 23.26
CA LEU A 270 -24.85 7.07 22.65
C LEU A 270 -24.92 5.92 23.64
#